data_AF-I7D1T2-F1
#
_entry.id   AF-I7D1T2-F1
#
_cell.length_a   1.000
_cell.length_b   1.000
_cell.length_c   1.000
_cell.angle_alpha   90.00
_cell.angle_beta   90.00
_cell.angle_gamma   90.00
#
_symmetry.space_group_name_H-M   'P 1'
#
loop_
_entity.id
_entity.type
_entity.pdbx_description
1 polymer ?
#
loop_
_entity_poly.entity_id
_entity_poly.type
_entity_poly.pdbx_seq_one_letter_code
_entity_poly.pdbx_strand_id
1 'polypeptide(L)' 'MIAADGHDVRFNHTVFDGKGSNLNFCKTTFVTRESEHISSFRTTFRTEGKGRVSFQDARFKTEGEGDVSFQDATLTDG' A
#
# COMPACT_ATOMS: atom_id res chain seq x y z
N MET A 1 -5.89 -9.02 5.61
CA MET A 1 -5.94 -7.80 6.45
C MET A 1 -4.54 -7.59 6.99
N ILE A 2 -4.00 -6.39 6.84
CA ILE A 2 -2.74 -5.96 7.44
C ILE A 2 -3.14 -4.96 8.53
N ALA A 3 -2.87 -5.32 9.77
CA ALA A 3 -3.19 -4.49 10.94
C ALA A 3 -1.91 -4.28 11.73
N ALA A 4 -1.66 -3.04 12.12
CA ALA A 4 -0.64 -2.68 13.08
C ALA A 4 -1.36 -2.09 14.29
N ASP A 5 -1.15 -2.71 15.45
CA ASP A 5 -1.77 -2.30 16.71
C ASP A 5 -0.75 -1.45 17.46
N GLY A 6 -1.10 -0.20 17.77
CA GLY A 6 -0.17 0.74 18.40
C GLY A 6 0.95 1.26 17.47
N HIS A 7 0.88 0.98 16.16
CA HIS A 7 1.96 1.28 15.22
C HIS A 7 1.44 1.69 13.84
N ASP A 8 2.22 2.53 13.16
CA ASP A 8 1.98 2.91 11.78
C ASP A 8 2.16 1.73 10.82
N VAL A 9 1.42 1.76 9.71
CA VAL A 9 1.72 0.95 8.53
C VAL A 9 2.48 1.85 7.54
N ARG A 10 3.80 1.64 7.40
CA ARG A 10 4.66 2.46 6.53
C ARG A 10 5.30 1.64 5.41
N PHE A 11 5.16 2.14 4.19
CA PHE A 11 5.95 1.74 3.03
C PHE A 11 6.81 2.93 2.63
N ASN A 12 8.05 2.97 3.12
CA ASN A 12 8.96 4.07 2.86
C ASN A 12 10.12 3.58 2.00
N HIS A 13 10.40 4.28 0.90
CA HIS A 13 11.49 3.94 -0.02
C HIS A 13 11.45 2.49 -0.50
N THR A 14 10.24 1.94 -0.66
CA THR A 14 10.03 0.52 -0.93
C THR A 14 9.69 0.30 -2.40
N VAL A 15 10.21 -0.77 -2.99
CA VAL A 15 9.80 -1.20 -4.33
C VAL A 15 9.12 -2.56 -4.21
N PHE A 16 7.84 -2.60 -4.55
CA PHE A 16 7.11 -3.83 -4.80
C PHE A 16 7.25 -4.16 -6.28
N ASP A 17 7.91 -5.28 -6.57
CA ASP A 17 8.23 -5.69 -7.93
C ASP A 17 7.64 -7.07 -8.22
N GLY A 18 6.63 -7.10 -9.09
CA GLY A 18 5.95 -8.33 -9.51
C GLY A 18 6.81 -9.23 -10.40
N LYS A 19 7.94 -8.76 -10.93
CA LYS A 19 8.84 -9.53 -11.82
C LYS A 19 8.10 -10.23 -12.96
N GLY A 20 7.17 -9.51 -13.59
CA GLY A 20 6.34 -10.05 -14.68
C GLY A 20 5.07 -10.77 -14.22
N SER A 21 4.88 -10.93 -12.91
CA SER A 21 3.68 -11.48 -12.28
C SER A 21 2.81 -10.40 -11.65
N ASN A 22 1.56 -10.73 -11.36
CA ASN A 22 0.62 -9.79 -10.76
C ASN A 22 1.04 -9.40 -9.33
N LEU A 23 1.03 -8.09 -9.04
CA LEU A 23 1.02 -7.57 -7.68
C LEU A 23 -0.43 -7.32 -7.27
N ASN A 24 -0.95 -8.18 -6.40
CA ASN A 24 -2.37 -8.20 -6.08
C ASN A 24 -2.61 -7.83 -4.61
N PHE A 25 -3.22 -6.67 -4.40
CA PHE A 25 -3.70 -6.18 -3.11
C PHE A 25 -5.23 -6.14 -3.06
N CYS A 26 -5.91 -6.82 -3.99
CA CYS A 26 -7.37 -6.81 -4.06
C CYS A 26 -7.98 -7.28 -2.73
N LYS A 27 -9.03 -6.60 -2.29
CA LYS A 27 -9.75 -6.87 -1.04
C LYS A 27 -8.88 -6.82 0.22
N THR A 28 -7.64 -6.32 0.11
CA THR A 28 -6.77 -6.16 1.27
C THR A 28 -7.20 -4.92 2.03
N THR A 29 -7.41 -5.07 3.34
CA THR A 29 -7.62 -3.95 4.26
C THR A 29 -6.34 -3.71 5.03
N PHE A 30 -5.81 -2.49 4.95
CA PHE A 30 -4.75 -1.94 5.77
C PHE A 30 -5.40 -1.08 6.85
N VAL A 31 -5.08 -1.36 8.12
CA VAL A 31 -5.70 -0.67 9.26
C VAL A 31 -4.68 -0.33 10.34
N THR A 32 -4.78 0.89 10.87
CA THR A 32 -4.10 1.37 12.08
C THR A 32 -5.14 1.90 13.07
N ARG A 33 -4.78 1.99 14.35
CA ARG A 33 -5.64 2.52 15.42
C ARG A 33 -5.06 3.80 15.99
N GLU A 34 -5.79 4.38 16.95
CA GLU A 34 -5.31 5.52 17.74
C GLU A 34 -4.85 6.70 16.86
N SER A 35 -3.65 7.24 17.07
CA SER A 35 -3.11 8.38 16.31
C SER A 35 -2.18 7.93 15.17
N GLU A 36 -2.20 6.66 14.77
CA GLU A 36 -1.21 6.07 13.87
C GLU A 36 -1.60 6.17 12.39
N HIS A 37 -0.58 6.33 11.57
CA HIS A 37 -0.72 6.66 10.16
C HIS A 37 -0.53 5.44 9.25
N ILE A 38 -1.20 5.47 8.11
CA ILE A 38 -0.86 4.64 6.97
C ILE A 38 -0.14 5.52 5.96
N SER A 39 1.13 5.26 5.67
CA SER A 39 1.90 6.06 4.74
C SER A 39 2.66 5.25 3.71
N SER A 40 2.69 5.78 2.49
CA SER A 40 3.48 5.29 1.38
C SER A 40 4.33 6.45 0.87
N PHE A 41 5.58 6.56 1.33
CA PHE A 41 6.52 7.60 0.92
C PHE A 41 7.57 7.05 -0.04
N ARG A 42 7.67 7.62 -1.26
CA ARG A 42 8.64 7.17 -2.29
C ARG A 42 8.59 5.67 -2.53
N THR A 43 7.37 5.16 -2.64
CA THR A 43 7.13 3.73 -2.87
C THR A 43 6.70 3.50 -4.30
N THR A 44 7.29 2.49 -4.93
CA THR A 44 6.99 2.11 -6.30
C THR A 44 6.34 0.73 -6.30
N PHE A 45 5.18 0.64 -6.94
CA PHE A 45 4.56 -0.64 -7.28
C PHE A 45 4.71 -0.85 -8.78
N ARG A 46 5.41 -1.90 -9.19
CA ARG A 46 5.67 -2.18 -10.60
C ARG A 46 5.57 -3.65 -10.96
N THR A 47 5.29 -3.88 -12.23
CA THR A 47 5.36 -5.16 -12.88
C THR A 47 5.76 -4.94 -14.33
N GLU A 48 6.21 -6.00 -14.99
CA GLU A 48 6.63 -5.98 -16.40
C GLU A 48 5.72 -6.89 -17.23
N GLY A 49 5.75 -6.72 -18.55
CA GLY A 49 5.04 -7.60 -19.49
C GLY A 49 3.53 -7.64 -19.22
N LYS A 50 2.96 -8.84 -19.01
CA LYS A 50 1.51 -9.02 -18.82
C LYS A 50 1.06 -8.91 -17.36
N GLY A 51 1.99 -8.73 -16.42
CA GLY A 51 1.63 -8.61 -15.02
C GLY A 51 0.88 -7.30 -14.76
N ARG A 52 0.00 -7.30 -13.76
CA ARG A 52 -0.79 -6.12 -13.38
C ARG A 52 -0.62 -5.80 -11.90
N VAL A 53 -0.57 -4.52 -11.56
CA VAL A 53 -0.74 -4.05 -10.17
C VAL A 53 -2.22 -3.76 -9.94
N SER A 54 -2.81 -4.36 -8.90
CA SER A 54 -4.24 -4.20 -8.61
C SER A 54 -4.52 -3.93 -7.14
N PHE A 55 -5.35 -2.93 -6.89
CA PHE A 55 -5.88 -2.54 -5.58
C PHE A 55 -7.41 -2.60 -5.53
N GLN A 56 -8.04 -3.39 -6.41
CA GLN A 56 -9.51 -3.48 -6.47
C GLN A 56 -10.09 -3.86 -5.10
N ASP A 57 -11.03 -3.07 -4.59
CA ASP A 57 -11.64 -3.23 -3.27
C ASP A 57 -10.64 -3.20 -2.10
N ALA A 58 -9.42 -2.72 -2.31
CA ALA A 58 -8.50 -2.47 -1.22
C ALA A 58 -9.00 -1.31 -0.35
N ARG A 59 -8.78 -1.39 0.95
CA ARG A 59 -9.18 -0.38 1.92
C ARG A 59 -7.98 0.05 2.74
N PHE A 60 -7.83 1.35 2.94
CA PHE A 60 -6.87 1.94 3.86
C PHE A 60 -7.67 2.74 4.87
N LYS A 61 -7.59 2.36 6.15
CA LYS A 61 -8.42 2.92 7.21
C LYS A 61 -7.58 3.24 8.43
N THR A 62 -7.71 4.44 8.96
CA THR A 62 -7.27 4.79 10.30
C THR A 62 -8.50 4.77 11.22
N GLU A 63 -8.40 4.16 12.40
CA GLU A 63 -9.51 4.08 13.37
C GLU A 63 -9.49 5.21 14.43
N GLY A 64 -8.46 6.05 14.42
CA GLY A 64 -8.45 7.31 15.18
C GLY A 64 -7.95 8.47 14.33
N GLU A 65 -7.18 9.39 14.91
CA GLU A 65 -6.84 10.68 14.28
C GLU A 65 -5.72 10.61 13.23
N GLY A 66 -5.10 9.45 13.06
CA GLY A 66 -4.06 9.26 12.04
C GLY A 66 -4.61 9.40 10.61
N ASP A 67 -3.71 9.74 9.69
CA ASP A 67 -4.02 9.95 8.28
C ASP A 67 -3.58 8.79 7.37
N VAL A 68 -4.21 8.68 6.20
CA VAL A 68 -3.74 7.86 5.07
C VAL A 68 -3.05 8.76 4.05
N SER A 69 -1.78 8.50 3.74
CA SER A 69 -0.99 9.31 2.81
C SER A 69 -0.24 8.48 1.76
N PHE A 70 -0.26 8.95 0.51
CA PHE A 70 0.49 8.38 -0.61
C PHE A 70 1.36 9.47 -1.24
N GLN A 71 2.49 9.77 -0.61
CA GLN A 71 3.39 10.83 -1.06
C GLN A 71 4.52 10.25 -1.92
N ASP A 72 4.73 10.81 -3.10
CA ASP A 72 5.72 10.31 -4.07
C ASP A 72 5.53 8.82 -4.40
N ALA A 73 4.30 8.32 -4.30
CA ALA A 73 3.95 6.96 -4.66
C ALA A 73 3.82 6.85 -6.17
N THR A 74 4.48 5.86 -6.76
CA THR A 74 4.45 5.61 -8.20
C THR A 74 3.83 4.24 -8.48
N LEU A 75 2.84 4.23 -9.37
CA LEU A 75 2.28 3.02 -9.95
C LEU A 75 2.72 2.95 -11.40
N THR A 76 3.27 1.81 -11.82
CA THR A 76 3.66 1.60 -13.22
C THR A 76 3.30 0.20 -13.65
N ASP A 77 2.52 0.11 -14.71
CA ASP A 77 2.34 -1.09 -15.52
C ASP A 77 3.20 -1.02 -16.78
N GLY A 78 3.60 -2.18 -17.28
CA GLY A 78 4.40 -2.34 -18.50
C GLY A 78 3.54 -2.52 -19.73
#